data_AF-A0A7W1PC23-F1
#
_entry.id   AF-A0A7W1PC23-F1
#
_cell.length_a   1.000
_cell.length_b   1.000
_cell.length_c   1.000
_cell.angle_alpha   90.00
_cell.angle_beta   90.00
_cell.angle_gamma   90.00
#
_symmetry.space_group_name_H-M   'P 1'
#
loop_
_entity.id
_entity.type
_entity.pdbx_description
1 polymer ?
#
loop_
_entity_poly.entity_id
_entity_poly.type
_entity_poly.pdbx_seq_one_letter_code
_entity_poly.pdbx_strand_id
1 'polypeptide(L)'
;MTLLATLKPMRTRGARKPARFELRYAPPGDSPLSVGYLEFDGRMWTFVYDEAYKRRSDLRPIEGFDELGRVYRSTVLFPFFAVRIPDADREDVKRRLAQEQVRDPEPTDLLRLFGRRVVSSPAFELVPA
;
A
#
# COMPACT_ATOMS: atom_id res chain seq x y z
N MET A 1 -6.96 22.99 -5.51
CA MET A 1 -5.96 22.74 -6.57
C MET A 1 -5.26 21.43 -6.24
N THR A 2 -5.71 20.32 -6.83
CA THR A 2 -5.15 19.00 -6.53
C THR A 2 -3.91 18.78 -7.38
N LEU A 3 -2.74 18.85 -6.75
CA LEU A 3 -1.49 18.45 -7.36
C LEU A 3 -1.50 16.92 -7.48
N LEU A 4 -2.04 16.36 -8.57
CA LEU A 4 -1.63 15.02 -9.00
C LEU A 4 -0.19 15.16 -9.49
N ALA A 5 0.76 15.08 -8.56
CA ALA A 5 2.12 14.73 -8.90
C ALA A 5 2.03 13.44 -9.73
N THR A 6 2.56 13.47 -10.95
CA THR A 6 2.55 12.34 -11.88
C THR A 6 3.25 11.18 -11.21
N LEU A 7 2.49 10.23 -10.64
CA LEU A 7 3.04 9.04 -10.01
C LEU A 7 3.80 8.26 -11.08
N LYS A 8 5.13 8.18 -10.96
CA LYS A 8 5.92 7.31 -11.82
C LYS A 8 5.50 5.87 -11.54
N PRO A 9 5.22 5.04 -12.57
CA PRO A 9 4.86 3.64 -12.35
C PRO A 9 6.00 2.91 -11.65
N MET A 10 5.76 2.47 -10.42
CA MET A 10 6.73 1.75 -9.60
C MET A 10 6.75 0.27 -9.98
N ARG A 11 7.52 -0.06 -11.02
CA ARG A 11 7.86 -1.44 -11.37
C ARG A 11 8.74 -2.02 -10.27
N THR A 12 8.36 -3.16 -9.71
CA THR A 12 9.24 -3.96 -8.86
C THR A 12 10.04 -4.90 -9.78
N ARG A 13 11.36 -4.72 -9.90
CA ARG A 13 12.17 -5.55 -10.81
C ARG A 13 12.33 -6.95 -10.21
N GLY A 14 12.32 -7.97 -11.07
CA GLY A 14 12.34 -9.38 -10.66
C GLY A 14 13.67 -9.80 -10.08
N ALA A 15 13.85 -9.57 -8.78
CA ALA A 15 14.53 -10.47 -7.85
C ALA A 15 14.29 -10.00 -6.39
N ARG A 16 13.38 -10.73 -5.70
CA ARG A 16 13.53 -11.20 -4.31
C ARG A 16 13.28 -10.20 -3.17
N LYS A 17 12.01 -10.07 -2.80
CA LYS A 17 11.52 -10.20 -1.40
C LYS A 17 9.99 -10.32 -1.44
N PRO A 18 9.40 -11.48 -1.14
CA PRO A 18 7.96 -11.53 -0.94
C PRO A 18 7.58 -10.60 0.21
N ALA A 19 6.39 -10.03 0.10
CA ALA A 19 5.85 -9.13 1.11
C ALA A 19 4.34 -9.27 1.16
N ARG A 20 3.79 -9.14 2.36
CA ARG A 20 2.37 -9.07 2.60
C ARG A 20 2.08 -7.87 3.48
N PHE A 21 0.97 -7.21 3.19
CA PHE A 21 0.47 -6.09 3.95
C PHE A 21 -1.04 -6.25 4.11
N GLU A 22 -1.53 -5.97 5.31
CA GLU A 22 -2.95 -5.82 5.60
C GLU A 22 -3.34 -4.34 5.43
N LEU A 23 -4.34 -4.08 4.61
CA LEU A 23 -5.00 -2.79 4.57
C LEU A 23 -6.11 -2.79 5.62
N ARG A 24 -6.06 -1.84 6.55
CA ARG A 24 -7.06 -1.64 7.59
C ARG A 24 -7.79 -0.33 7.39
N TYR A 25 -9.09 -0.31 7.68
CA TYR A 25 -9.89 0.88 7.84
C TYR A 25 -10.03 1.17 9.33
N ALA A 26 -9.50 2.30 9.80
CA ALA A 26 -9.41 2.68 11.19
C ALA A 26 -9.86 4.15 11.36
N PRO A 27 -11.16 4.44 11.29
CA PRO A 27 -11.65 5.79 11.53
C PRO A 27 -11.50 6.16 13.03
N PRO A 28 -11.33 7.46 13.36
CA PRO A 28 -11.21 7.90 14.75
C PRO A 28 -12.44 7.48 15.58
N GLY A 29 -12.20 6.84 16.72
CA GLY A 29 -13.25 6.44 17.66
C GLY A 29 -13.79 5.02 17.47
N ASP A 30 -13.38 4.30 16.42
CA ASP A 30 -13.78 2.91 16.16
C ASP A 30 -12.60 1.94 16.22
N SER A 31 -12.93 0.65 16.31
CA SER A 31 -11.93 -0.42 16.16
C SER A 31 -11.53 -0.59 14.69
N PRO A 32 -10.23 -0.79 14.39
CA PRO A 32 -9.78 -1.07 13.04
C PRO A 32 -10.44 -2.32 12.45
N LEU A 33 -10.85 -2.22 11.19
CA LEU A 33 -11.41 -3.31 10.40
C LEU A 33 -10.42 -3.70 9.30
N SER A 34 -10.19 -5.01 9.12
CA SER A 34 -9.46 -5.51 7.95
C SER A 34 -10.25 -5.27 6.67
N VAL A 35 -9.63 -4.61 5.70
CA VAL A 35 -10.20 -4.36 4.37
C VAL A 35 -9.76 -5.43 3.39
N GLY A 36 -8.51 -5.85 3.47
CA GLY A 36 -7.92 -6.79 2.54
C GLY A 36 -6.40 -6.88 2.66
N TYR A 37 -5.80 -7.63 1.74
CA TYR A 37 -4.38 -7.92 1.74
C TYR A 37 -3.76 -7.54 0.40
N LEU A 38 -2.64 -6.80 0.48
CA LEU A 38 -1.73 -6.55 -0.62
C LEU A 38 -0.53 -7.48 -0.48
N GLU A 39 -0.27 -8.29 -1.50
CA GLU A 39 0.84 -9.23 -1.54
C GLU A 39 1.73 -8.96 -2.74
N PHE A 40 3.03 -9.17 -2.59
CA PHE A 40 3.98 -9.26 -3.68
C PHE A 40 4.67 -10.62 -3.58
N ASP A 41 4.58 -11.43 -4.63
CA ASP A 41 5.18 -12.78 -4.68
C ASP A 41 6.64 -12.79 -5.15
N GLY A 42 7.23 -11.61 -5.39
CA GLY A 42 8.53 -11.45 -6.04
C GLY A 42 8.45 -11.08 -7.52
N ARG A 43 7.25 -11.12 -8.12
CA ARG A 43 6.99 -10.76 -9.53
C ARG A 43 5.71 -9.94 -9.73
N MET A 44 4.64 -10.27 -9.01
CA MET A 44 3.30 -9.74 -9.21
C MET A 44 2.74 -9.21 -7.89
N TRP A 45 2.16 -8.01 -7.95
CA TRP A 45 1.31 -7.49 -6.88
C TRP A 45 -0.07 -8.10 -7.00
N THR A 46 -0.60 -8.60 -5.89
CA THR A 46 -1.96 -9.10 -5.77
C THR A 46 -2.68 -8.34 -4.66
N PHE A 47 -3.88 -7.84 -4.92
CA PHE A 47 -4.77 -7.33 -3.88
C PHE A 47 -6.08 -8.11 -3.85
N VAL A 48 -6.52 -8.47 -2.65
CA VAL A 48 -7.80 -9.14 -2.39
C VAL A 48 -8.47 -8.51 -1.19
N TYR A 49 -9.78 -8.32 -1.27
CA TYR A 49 -10.58 -7.93 -0.10
C TYR A 49 -10.68 -9.07 0.90
N ASP A 50 -10.76 -8.70 2.18
CA ASP A 50 -11.05 -9.62 3.28
C ASP A 50 -12.51 -10.10 3.22
N GLU A 51 -12.75 -11.35 3.61
CA GLU A 51 -14.08 -11.96 3.55
C GLU A 51 -15.09 -11.28 4.47
N ALA A 52 -14.68 -10.80 5.65
CA ALA A 52 -15.57 -10.04 6.53
C ALA A 52 -15.92 -8.69 5.93
N TYR A 53 -14.96 -8.03 5.26
CA TYR A 53 -15.20 -6.77 4.56
C TYR A 53 -16.22 -6.93 3.42
N LYS A 54 -16.11 -7.99 2.61
CA LYS A 54 -17.03 -8.29 1.50
C LYS A 54 -18.50 -8.41 1.93
N ARG A 55 -18.76 -8.78 3.19
CA ARG A 55 -20.12 -8.97 3.75
C ARG A 55 -20.72 -7.69 4.34
N ARG A 56 -19.98 -6.60 4.41
CA ARG A 56 -20.44 -5.31 4.95
C ARG A 56 -21.15 -4.52 3.86
N SER A 57 -22.45 -4.30 4.01
CA SER A 57 -23.25 -3.48 3.09
C SER A 57 -23.12 -1.98 3.33
N ASP A 58 -22.59 -1.59 4.50
CA ASP A 58 -22.40 -0.21 4.95
C ASP A 58 -21.07 0.40 4.45
N LEU A 59 -20.17 -0.42 3.92
CA LEU A 59 -18.84 0.00 3.47
C LEU A 59 -18.74 -0.05 1.95
N ARG A 60 -18.03 0.93 1.38
CA ARG A 60 -17.81 1.02 -0.07
C ARG A 60 -16.46 0.41 -0.46
N PRO A 61 -16.33 -0.15 -1.68
CA PRO A 61 -15.03 -0.49 -2.23
C PRO A 61 -14.02 0.67 -2.15
N ILE A 62 -12.74 0.36 -2.00
CA ILE A 62 -11.67 1.36 -2.03
C ILE A 62 -11.43 1.85 -3.46
N GLU A 63 -10.94 3.08 -3.59
CA GLU A 63 -10.69 3.74 -4.87
C GLU A 63 -9.80 2.89 -5.81
N GLY A 64 -10.29 2.61 -7.02
CA GLY A 64 -9.60 1.81 -8.02
C GLY A 64 -9.78 0.30 -7.88
N PHE A 65 -10.60 -0.16 -6.93
CA PHE A 65 -10.87 -1.57 -6.65
C PHE A 65 -12.38 -1.83 -6.47
N ASP A 66 -13.20 -1.46 -7.46
CA ASP A 66 -14.67 -1.38 -7.34
C ASP A 66 -15.37 -2.75 -7.15
N GLU A 67 -14.77 -3.84 -7.60
CA GLU A 67 -15.31 -5.19 -7.51
C GLU A 67 -14.77 -5.92 -6.26
N LEU A 68 -15.59 -6.11 -5.23
CA LEU A 68 -15.18 -6.74 -3.96
C LEU A 68 -14.72 -8.20 -4.11
N GLY A 69 -15.31 -8.94 -5.07
CA GLY A 69 -14.98 -10.35 -5.31
C GLY A 69 -13.75 -10.56 -6.21
N ARG A 70 -13.20 -9.48 -6.79
CA ARG A 70 -12.12 -9.58 -7.77
C ARG A 70 -10.76 -9.75 -7.10
N VAL A 71 -9.92 -10.58 -7.72
CA VAL A 71 -8.49 -10.66 -7.40
C VAL A 71 -7.72 -9.75 -8.35
N TYR A 72 -7.19 -8.66 -7.82
CA TYR A 72 -6.48 -7.65 -8.60
C TYR A 72 -5.02 -8.04 -8.73
N ARG A 73 -4.47 -8.03 -9.94
CA ARG A 73 -3.07 -8.38 -10.21
C ARG A 73 -2.39 -7.33 -11.07
N SER A 74 -1.14 -6.99 -10.76
CA SER A 74 -0.35 -6.03 -11.54
C SER A 74 1.15 -6.22 -11.34
N THR A 75 1.95 -6.04 -12.40
CA THR A 75 3.42 -6.03 -12.32
C THR A 75 3.97 -4.70 -11.79
N VAL A 76 3.08 -3.72 -11.59
CA VAL A 76 3.36 -2.39 -11.03
C VAL A 76 2.53 -2.22 -9.76
N LEU A 77 3.11 -1.62 -8.72
CA LEU A 77 2.37 -1.31 -7.50
C LEU A 77 1.15 -0.44 -7.82
N PHE A 78 -0.03 -0.80 -7.32
CA PHE A 78 -1.25 -0.06 -7.61
C PHE A 78 -1.16 1.39 -7.08
N PRO A 79 -1.72 2.39 -7.81
CA PRO A 79 -1.64 3.79 -7.41
C PRO A 79 -2.13 4.07 -5.98
N PHE A 80 -3.22 3.41 -5.55
CA PHE A 80 -3.73 3.50 -4.18
C PHE A 80 -2.65 3.22 -3.13
N PHE A 81 -1.76 2.25 -3.35
CA PHE A 81 -0.67 1.96 -2.42
C PHE A 81 0.57 2.82 -2.68
N ALA A 82 0.87 3.14 -3.95
CA ALA A 82 2.05 3.90 -4.34
C ALA A 82 2.07 5.32 -3.75
N VAL A 83 0.92 5.98 -3.58
CA VAL A 83 0.85 7.33 -2.95
C VAL A 83 1.37 7.38 -1.52
N ARG A 84 1.48 6.23 -0.84
CA ARG A 84 2.01 6.13 0.53
C ARG A 84 3.54 6.17 0.58
N ILE A 85 4.21 6.05 -0.57
CA ILE A 85 5.66 6.09 -0.67
C ILE A 85 6.08 7.55 -0.88
N PRO A 86 6.86 8.15 0.05
CA PRO A 86 7.36 9.50 -0.11
C PRO A 86 8.43 9.58 -1.21
N ASP A 87 8.69 10.79 -1.68
CA ASP A 87 9.78 11.05 -2.62
C ASP A 87 11.13 10.62 -2.01
N ALA A 88 11.91 9.83 -2.74
CA ALA A 88 13.20 9.32 -2.33
C ALA A 88 14.26 10.42 -2.16
N ASP A 89 14.07 11.58 -2.81
CA ASP A 89 15.01 12.70 -2.73
C ASP A 89 14.87 13.51 -1.43
N ARG A 90 13.81 13.28 -0.65
CA ARG A 90 13.63 13.93 0.64
C ARG A 90 14.69 13.51 1.66
N GLU A 91 15.27 14.49 2.35
CA GLU A 91 16.34 14.24 3.34
C GLU A 91 15.91 13.37 4.52
N ASP A 92 14.67 13.50 4.99
CA ASP A 92 14.15 12.64 6.05
C ASP A 92 13.99 11.18 5.62
N VAL A 93 13.63 10.95 4.35
CA VAL A 93 13.55 9.61 3.74
C VAL A 93 14.94 8.99 3.63
N LYS A 94 15.91 9.72 3.08
CA LYS A 94 17.31 9.26 2.98
C LYS A 94 17.90 8.90 4.33
N ARG A 95 17.71 9.76 5.35
CA ARG A 95 18.18 9.48 6.72
C ARG A 95 17.56 8.21 7.28
N ARG A 96 16.25 8.01 7.10
CA ARG A 96 15.55 6.82 7.59
C ARG A 96 16.05 5.55 6.92
N LEU A 97 16.24 5.57 5.60
CA LEU A 97 16.81 4.45 4.84
C LEU A 97 18.23 4.09 5.32
N ALA A 98 19.06 5.10 5.58
CA ALA A 98 20.41 4.90 6.11
C ALA A 98 20.40 4.27 7.51
N GLN A 99 19.51 4.74 8.41
CA GLN A 99 19.35 4.18 9.76
C GLN A 99 18.93 2.70 9.72
N GLU A 100 18.06 2.34 8.78
CA GLU A 100 17.56 0.97 8.59
C GLU A 100 18.48 0.12 7.70
N GLN A 101 19.65 0.67 7.30
CA GLN A 101 20.66 0.02 6.47
C GLN A 101 20.10 -0.55 5.14
N VAL A 102 19.04 0.07 4.61
CA VAL A 102 18.43 -0.33 3.33
C VAL A 102 19.21 0.34 2.19
N ARG A 103 19.87 -0.49 1.38
CA ARG A 103 20.54 -0.07 0.14
C ARG A 103 19.66 -0.47 -1.04
N ASP A 104 19.51 0.42 -2.02
CA ASP A 104 18.69 0.23 -3.22
C ASP A 104 17.23 -0.20 -2.90
N PRO A 105 16.47 0.65 -2.19
CA PRO A 105 15.15 0.26 -1.66
C PRO A 105 14.17 -0.11 -2.77
N GLU A 106 13.53 -1.27 -2.61
CA GLU A 106 12.42 -1.68 -3.48
C GLU A 106 11.07 -1.16 -2.94
N PRO A 107 10.01 -1.11 -3.77
CA PRO A 107 8.69 -0.70 -3.33
C PRO A 107 8.20 -1.44 -2.07
N THR A 108 8.54 -2.72 -1.89
CA THR A 108 8.22 -3.48 -0.67
C THR A 108 8.90 -2.94 0.57
N ASP A 109 10.17 -2.51 0.47
CA ASP A 109 10.91 -1.93 1.60
C ASP A 109 10.35 -0.54 1.93
N LEU A 110 10.04 0.25 0.90
CA LEU A 110 9.44 1.58 1.06
C LEU A 110 8.06 1.52 1.71
N LEU A 111 7.21 0.55 1.33
CA LEU A 111 5.92 0.36 1.99
C LEU A 111 6.07 -0.09 3.45
N ARG A 112 7.06 -0.94 3.76
CA ARG A 112 7.33 -1.32 5.17
C ARG A 112 7.73 -0.13 6.02
N LEU A 113 8.56 0.76 5.49
CA LEU A 113 9.12 1.88 6.24
C LEU A 113 8.19 3.09 6.32
N PHE A 114 7.47 3.39 5.24
CA PHE A 114 6.73 4.65 5.07
C PHE A 114 5.24 4.44 4.77
N GLY A 115 4.85 3.22 4.37
CA GLY A 115 3.53 2.96 3.79
C GLY A 115 2.36 3.06 4.76
N ARG A 116 2.61 3.16 6.08
CA ARG A 116 1.58 2.95 7.09
C ARG A 116 0.40 3.92 6.97
N ARG A 117 0.64 5.21 6.79
CA ARG A 117 -0.41 6.24 6.71
C ARG A 117 -0.08 7.23 5.60
N VAL A 118 -1.11 7.81 4.98
CA VAL A 118 -0.97 8.86 3.97
C VAL A 118 -2.09 9.88 4.11
N VAL A 119 -1.78 11.16 3.84
CA VAL A 119 -2.72 12.28 3.98
C VAL A 119 -3.94 12.15 3.04
N SER A 120 -3.77 11.55 1.86
CA SER A 120 -4.84 11.36 0.89
C SER A 120 -5.88 10.31 1.31
N SER A 121 -5.57 9.44 2.28
CA SER A 121 -6.49 8.41 2.79
C SER A 121 -6.29 8.21 4.30
N PRO A 122 -6.63 9.20 5.15
CA PRO A 122 -6.19 9.25 6.55
C PRO A 122 -6.84 8.20 7.46
N ALA A 123 -8.00 7.66 7.06
CA ALA A 123 -8.70 6.60 7.79
C ALA A 123 -8.19 5.19 7.45
N PHE A 124 -7.16 5.06 6.61
CA PHE A 124 -6.61 3.75 6.23
C PHE A 124 -5.18 3.59 6.73
N GLU A 125 -4.88 2.38 7.24
CA GLU A 125 -3.53 1.97 7.59
C GLU A 125 -3.07 0.78 6.74
N LEU A 126 -1.83 0.81 6.26
CA LEU A 126 -1.19 -0.34 5.61
C LEU A 126 -0.16 -0.94 6.58
N VAL A 127 -0.40 -2.16 7.05
CA VAL A 127 0.41 -2.79 8.11
C VAL A 127 1.12 -4.03 7.53
N PRO A 128 2.44 -4.19 7.72
CA PRO A 128 3.11 -5.45 7.37
C PRO A 128 2.46 -6.65 8.08
N ALA A 129 2.27 -7.75 7.35
CA ALA A 129 1.62 -8.98 7.83
C ALA A 129 2.46 -10.22 7.54
#